data_AF-A0A1F9QG03-F1
#
_entry.id   AF-A0A1F9QG03-F1
#
_cell.length_a   1.000
_cell.length_b   1.000
_cell.length_c   1.000
_cell.angle_alpha   90.00
_cell.angle_beta   90.00
_cell.angle_gamma   90.00
#
_symmetry.space_group_name_H-M   'P 1'
#
loop_
_entity.id
_entity.type
_entity.pdbx_description
1 polymer ?
#
loop_
_entity_poly.entity_id
_entity_poly.type
_entity_poly.pdbx_seq_one_letter_code
_entity_poly.pdbx_strand_id
1 'polypeptide(L)'
;MLAGLFLAAFLCWFILYRAVTVPGSSVWGAPITIFFILLVVFYLSTVLVRRTAYLGAVLAAAVLQSIFFAATPLHFALLLLSAGGVYYAMRNVRASLEHSLKLSFFNSFMNGRSYLVLALIIAITSQYYALVSRAGREVNLPTFEISRDVAFSLGKLYGRLNPKYSFFSSAREMTVDNYILQSQNAVVPGPDAGQSAAAVSAVLERGRIQLSGLTGRQLNGSEPVADVFVDFATRKLNDYFAVGLSQSGKSSPIPLFLTCVLFLTLLPVATVVGYAGTLFSVLLCGLLLKNGFIKMTVKRVQAEALLR
;
A
#
# COMPACT_ATOMS: atom_id res chain seq x y z
N MET A 1 1.08 12.24 -28.46
CA MET A 1 0.95 12.41 -26.99
C MET A 1 -0.32 11.78 -26.45
N LEU A 2 -1.52 12.24 -26.81
CA LEU A 2 -2.77 11.72 -26.22
C LEU A 2 -3.02 10.22 -26.46
N ALA A 3 -2.74 9.72 -27.67
CA ALA A 3 -2.79 8.28 -27.93
C ALA A 3 -1.79 7.49 -27.05
N GLY A 4 -0.58 8.05 -26.84
CA GLY A 4 0.44 7.47 -25.96
C GLY A 4 0.00 7.47 -24.49
N LEU A 5 -0.68 8.52 -24.01
CA LEU A 5 -1.29 8.58 -22.69
C LEU A 5 -2.36 7.50 -22.51
N PHE A 6 -3.25 7.36 -23.49
CA PHE A 6 -4.32 6.36 -23.48
C PHE A 6 -3.78 4.93 -23.51
N LEU A 7 -2.75 4.67 -24.32
CA LEU A 7 -2.07 3.38 -24.39
C LEU A 7 -1.30 3.07 -23.10
N ALA A 8 -0.54 4.03 -22.56
CA ALA A 8 0.18 3.87 -21.30
C ALA A 8 -0.76 3.56 -20.14
N ALA A 9 -1.92 4.24 -20.08
CA ALA A 9 -2.94 3.95 -19.08
C ALA A 9 -3.49 2.52 -19.22
N PHE A 10 -3.79 2.07 -20.43
CA PHE A 10 -4.27 0.71 -20.67
C PHE A 10 -3.27 -0.33 -20.19
N LEU A 11 -1.99 -0.13 -20.50
CA LEU A 11 -0.90 -0.99 -20.04
C LEU A 11 -0.77 -0.97 -18.51
N CYS A 12 -0.96 0.17 -17.85
CA CYS A 12 -0.96 0.26 -16.39
C CYS A 12 -2.03 -0.65 -15.77
N TRP A 13 -3.27 -0.54 -16.25
CA TRP A 13 -4.39 -1.32 -15.73
C TRP A 13 -4.27 -2.81 -16.05
N PHE A 14 -3.75 -3.15 -17.23
CA PHE A 14 -3.46 -4.53 -17.63
C PHE A 14 -2.37 -5.17 -16.76
N ILE A 15 -1.26 -4.46 -16.54
CA ILE A 15 -0.16 -4.94 -15.69
C ILE A 15 -0.62 -5.08 -14.24
N LEU A 16 -1.42 -4.14 -13.73
CA LEU A 16 -2.02 -4.24 -12.39
C LEU A 16 -2.95 -5.45 -12.30
N TYR A 17 -3.81 -5.66 -13.29
CA TYR A 17 -4.67 -6.84 -13.36
C TYR A 17 -3.85 -8.13 -13.31
N ARG A 18 -2.81 -8.24 -14.13
CA ARG A 18 -1.88 -9.39 -14.17
C ARG A 18 -1.19 -9.61 -12.81
N ALA A 19 -0.68 -8.54 -12.20
CA ALA A 19 0.01 -8.61 -10.91
C ALA A 19 -0.89 -9.15 -9.78
N VAL A 20 -2.20 -8.87 -9.84
CA VAL A 20 -3.18 -9.33 -8.84
C VAL A 20 -3.69 -10.74 -9.14
N THR A 21 -3.89 -11.08 -10.42
CA THR A 21 -4.56 -12.33 -10.81
C THR A 21 -3.62 -13.49 -11.09
N VAL A 22 -2.38 -13.23 -11.51
CA VAL A 22 -1.45 -14.28 -11.93
C VAL A 22 -0.47 -14.62 -10.80
N PRO A 23 -0.53 -15.85 -10.24
CA PRO A 23 0.42 -16.31 -9.23
C PRO A 23 1.87 -16.15 -9.68
N GLY A 24 2.76 -15.76 -8.77
CA GLY A 24 4.20 -15.65 -9.06
C GLY A 24 4.61 -14.46 -9.92
N SER A 25 3.67 -13.68 -10.48
CA SER A 25 3.99 -12.39 -11.14
C SER A 25 4.14 -11.23 -10.15
N SER A 26 4.24 -11.54 -8.86
CA SER A 26 4.08 -10.66 -7.69
C SER A 26 5.23 -9.67 -7.46
N VAL A 27 5.87 -9.19 -8.52
CA VAL A 27 6.82 -8.08 -8.42
C VAL A 27 6.05 -6.80 -8.71
N TRP A 28 5.58 -6.13 -7.65
CA TRP A 28 4.97 -4.78 -7.72
C TRP A 28 5.85 -3.75 -8.45
N GLY A 29 7.13 -4.07 -8.67
CA GLY A 29 8.04 -3.31 -9.52
C GLY A 29 7.49 -3.02 -10.91
N ALA A 30 6.90 -3.99 -11.60
CA ALA A 30 6.37 -3.76 -12.96
C ALA A 30 5.19 -2.74 -12.98
N PRO A 31 4.15 -2.87 -12.12
CA PRO A 31 3.18 -1.81 -11.91
C PRO A 31 3.82 -0.45 -11.58
N ILE A 32 4.75 -0.40 -10.63
CA ILE A 32 5.40 0.85 -10.22
C ILE A 32 6.09 1.53 -11.41
N THR A 33 6.83 0.79 -12.23
CA THR A 33 7.53 1.32 -13.41
C THR A 33 6.56 1.85 -14.45
N ILE A 34 5.48 1.12 -14.77
CA ILE A 34 4.55 1.58 -15.80
C ILE A 34 3.72 2.79 -15.33
N PHE A 35 3.33 2.84 -14.05
CA PHE A 35 2.65 4.00 -13.47
C PHE A 35 3.56 5.22 -13.38
N PHE A 36 4.87 5.03 -13.16
CA PHE A 36 5.86 6.09 -13.28
C PHE A 36 5.87 6.69 -14.70
N ILE A 37 5.90 5.84 -15.74
CA ILE A 37 5.83 6.29 -17.14
C ILE A 37 4.52 7.05 -17.40
N LEU A 38 3.38 6.52 -16.93
CA LEU A 38 2.07 7.20 -17.06
C LEU A 38 2.09 8.59 -16.44
N LEU A 39 2.68 8.75 -15.25
CA LEU A 39 2.78 10.02 -14.56
C LEU A 39 3.68 11.02 -15.31
N VAL A 40 4.77 10.56 -15.92
CA VAL A 40 5.59 11.40 -16.80
C VAL A 40 4.81 11.86 -18.03
N VAL A 41 4.12 10.93 -18.70
CA VAL A 41 3.29 11.23 -19.87
C VAL A 41 2.13 12.16 -19.51
N PHE A 42 1.57 12.05 -18.30
CA PHE A 42 0.55 12.97 -17.76
C PHE A 42 1.08 14.40 -17.68
N TYR A 43 2.24 14.62 -17.05
CA TYR A 43 2.80 15.97 -16.89
C TYR A 43 3.18 16.59 -18.24
N LEU A 44 3.83 15.80 -19.11
CA LEU A 44 4.16 16.27 -20.46
C LEU A 44 2.90 16.62 -21.26
N SER A 45 1.86 15.78 -21.21
CA SER A 45 0.59 16.05 -21.89
C SER A 45 -0.10 17.30 -21.32
N THR A 46 0.00 17.52 -20.01
CA THR A 46 -0.56 18.70 -19.35
C THR A 46 0.08 19.99 -19.85
N VAL A 47 1.40 20.00 -20.11
CA VAL A 47 2.12 21.15 -20.69
C VAL A 47 1.86 21.30 -22.19
N LEU A 48 1.93 20.20 -22.94
CA LEU A 48 1.98 20.24 -24.41
C LEU A 48 0.61 20.42 -25.07
N VAL A 49 -0.46 19.90 -24.47
CA VAL A 49 -1.79 19.90 -25.12
C VAL A 49 -2.49 21.22 -24.86
N ARG A 50 -2.78 22.01 -25.89
CA ARG A 50 -3.39 23.34 -25.69
C ARG A 50 -4.85 23.28 -25.21
N ARG A 51 -5.66 22.35 -25.73
CA ARG A 51 -7.10 22.26 -25.42
C ARG A 51 -7.35 21.49 -24.11
N THR A 52 -7.63 22.23 -23.04
CA THR A 52 -7.89 21.72 -21.68
C THR A 52 -9.02 20.69 -21.64
N ALA A 53 -10.16 21.00 -22.27
CA ALA A 53 -11.33 20.13 -22.28
C ALA A 53 -11.03 18.77 -22.92
N TYR A 54 -10.30 18.78 -24.05
CA TYR A 54 -9.94 17.54 -24.75
C TYR A 54 -8.94 16.70 -23.95
N LEU A 55 -7.94 17.33 -23.32
CA LEU A 55 -7.03 16.60 -22.44
C LEU A 55 -7.77 16.01 -21.23
N GLY A 56 -8.68 16.78 -20.60
CA GLY A 56 -9.50 16.31 -19.49
C GLY A 56 -10.35 15.09 -19.85
N ALA A 57 -10.97 15.10 -21.03
CA ALA A 57 -11.73 13.96 -21.54
C ALA A 57 -10.85 12.71 -21.76
N VAL A 58 -9.66 12.87 -22.36
CA VAL A 58 -8.72 11.75 -22.55
C VAL A 58 -8.22 11.20 -21.22
N LEU A 59 -7.93 12.07 -20.25
CA LEU A 59 -7.51 11.66 -18.90
C LEU A 59 -8.60 10.90 -18.15
N ALA A 60 -9.85 11.37 -18.21
CA ALA A 60 -10.99 10.66 -17.64
C ALA A 60 -11.16 9.29 -18.31
N ALA A 61 -11.11 9.23 -19.64
CA ALA A 61 -11.17 7.97 -20.38
C ALA A 61 -10.03 7.02 -20.01
N ALA A 62 -8.81 7.54 -19.85
CA ALA A 62 -7.63 6.77 -19.45
C ALA A 62 -7.80 6.11 -18.07
N VAL A 63 -8.41 6.79 -17.09
CA VAL A 63 -8.73 6.19 -15.78
C VAL A 63 -9.87 5.18 -15.89
N LEU A 64 -10.91 5.52 -16.67
CA LEU A 64 -12.09 4.66 -16.84
C LEU A 64 -11.79 3.32 -17.54
N GLN A 65 -10.70 3.21 -18.30
CA GLN A 65 -10.26 1.92 -18.88
C GLN A 65 -10.06 0.82 -17.82
N SER A 66 -9.78 1.17 -16.57
CA SER A 66 -9.69 0.20 -15.47
C SER A 66 -10.97 -0.65 -15.32
N ILE A 67 -12.12 -0.15 -15.77
CA ILE A 67 -13.40 -0.89 -15.73
C ILE A 67 -13.35 -2.19 -16.53
N PHE A 68 -12.58 -2.25 -17.63
CA PHE A 68 -12.44 -3.46 -18.45
C PHE A 68 -11.85 -4.63 -17.66
N PHE A 69 -11.05 -4.34 -16.64
CA PHE A 69 -10.36 -5.35 -15.84
C PHE A 69 -11.11 -5.71 -14.55
N ALA A 70 -11.92 -4.80 -14.00
CA ALA A 70 -12.53 -4.98 -12.69
C ALA A 70 -13.93 -4.33 -12.57
N ALA A 71 -14.82 -4.64 -13.51
CA ALA A 71 -16.12 -3.99 -13.69
C ALA A 71 -17.13 -4.17 -12.53
N THR A 72 -16.95 -3.52 -11.38
CA THR A 72 -17.96 -3.49 -10.29
C THR A 72 -18.61 -2.10 -10.17
N PRO A 73 -19.86 -1.99 -9.68
CA PRO A 73 -20.51 -0.69 -9.47
C PRO A 73 -19.73 0.23 -8.52
N LEU A 74 -19.19 -0.33 -7.42
CA LEU A 74 -18.38 0.43 -6.47
C LEU A 74 -17.08 0.93 -7.11
N HIS A 75 -16.39 0.08 -7.87
CA HIS A 75 -15.18 0.49 -8.60
C HIS A 75 -15.49 1.61 -9.59
N PHE A 76 -16.59 1.52 -10.34
CA PHE A 76 -17.00 2.58 -11.26
C PHE A 76 -17.21 3.91 -10.55
N ALA A 77 -17.91 3.94 -9.41
CA ALA A 77 -18.10 5.16 -8.62
C ALA A 77 -16.76 5.75 -8.14
N LEU A 78 -15.83 4.91 -7.67
CA LEU A 78 -14.49 5.33 -7.25
C LEU A 78 -13.62 5.79 -8.43
N LEU A 79 -13.81 5.23 -9.63
CA LEU A 79 -13.15 5.71 -10.85
C LEU A 79 -13.67 7.09 -11.27
N LEU A 80 -14.96 7.39 -11.10
CA LEU A 80 -15.48 8.74 -11.36
C LEU A 80 -14.86 9.76 -10.40
N LEU A 81 -14.75 9.42 -9.11
CA LEU A 81 -14.05 10.24 -8.12
C LEU A 81 -12.58 10.46 -8.50
N SER A 82 -11.90 9.39 -8.92
CA SER A 82 -10.50 9.43 -9.36
C SER A 82 -10.33 10.29 -10.62
N ALA A 83 -11.22 10.15 -11.61
CA ALA A 83 -11.21 10.99 -12.81
C ALA A 83 -11.38 12.48 -12.47
N GLY A 84 -12.26 12.80 -11.51
CA GLY A 84 -12.40 14.15 -10.96
C GLY A 84 -11.09 14.66 -10.33
N GLY A 85 -10.42 13.83 -9.52
CA GLY A 85 -9.12 14.14 -8.92
C GLY A 85 -8.01 14.37 -9.95
N VAL A 86 -7.93 13.55 -10.99
CA VAL A 86 -6.98 13.72 -12.11
C VAL A 86 -7.26 15.00 -12.89
N TYR A 87 -8.53 15.31 -13.16
CA TYR A 87 -8.93 16.55 -13.82
C TYR A 87 -8.55 17.79 -12.98
N TYR A 88 -8.79 17.73 -11.67
CA TYR A 88 -8.42 18.80 -10.74
C TYR A 88 -6.90 18.99 -10.66
N ALA A 89 -6.13 17.90 -10.60
CA ALA A 89 -4.67 17.92 -10.67
C ALA A 89 -4.18 18.67 -11.93
N MET A 90 -4.70 18.30 -13.10
CA MET A 90 -4.37 18.95 -14.37
C MET A 90 -4.71 20.45 -14.34
N ARG A 91 -5.89 20.84 -13.83
CA ARG A 91 -6.29 22.25 -13.72
C ARG A 91 -5.31 23.04 -12.84
N ASN A 92 -4.89 22.49 -11.70
CA ASN A 92 -3.96 23.16 -10.79
C ASN A 92 -2.57 23.33 -11.42
N VAL A 93 -2.06 22.32 -12.13
CA VAL A 93 -0.81 22.46 -12.88
C VAL A 93 -0.92 23.59 -13.91
N ARG A 94 -2.01 23.64 -14.68
CA ARG A 94 -2.20 24.66 -15.72
C ARG A 94 -2.41 26.06 -15.17
N ALA A 95 -3.27 26.21 -14.16
CA ALA A 95 -3.48 27.49 -13.50
C ALA A 95 -2.16 28.03 -12.95
N SER A 96 -1.32 27.15 -12.38
CA SER A 96 0.02 27.53 -11.94
C SER A 96 0.92 27.95 -13.10
N LEU A 97 0.91 27.26 -14.23
CA LEU A 97 1.69 27.65 -15.42
C LEU A 97 1.21 28.97 -16.04
N GLU A 98 -0.09 29.24 -16.01
CA GLU A 98 -0.71 30.42 -16.61
C GLU A 98 -0.54 31.69 -15.75
N HIS A 99 -0.60 31.56 -14.42
CA HIS A 99 -0.55 32.71 -13.50
C HIS A 99 0.86 33.02 -12.97
N SER A 100 1.85 32.17 -13.21
CA SER A 100 3.20 32.40 -12.68
C SER A 100 3.98 33.42 -13.53
N LEU A 101 4.44 34.51 -12.89
CA LEU A 101 5.34 35.50 -13.52
C LEU A 101 6.68 34.89 -13.96
N LYS A 102 7.15 33.87 -13.24
CA LYS A 102 8.34 33.06 -13.57
C LYS A 102 7.89 31.64 -13.85
N LEU A 103 8.13 31.17 -15.07
CA LEU A 103 7.74 29.83 -15.48
C LEU A 103 8.64 28.80 -14.76
N SER A 104 8.08 28.07 -13.80
CA SER A 104 8.75 26.99 -13.08
C SER A 104 7.93 25.72 -13.21
N PHE A 105 8.32 24.81 -14.12
CA PHE A 105 7.63 23.53 -14.30
C PHE A 105 7.57 22.73 -13.00
N PHE A 106 8.65 22.75 -12.21
CA PHE A 106 8.70 22.01 -10.96
C PHE A 106 7.61 22.46 -10.00
N ASN A 107 7.50 23.77 -9.76
CA ASN A 107 6.48 24.33 -8.86
C ASN A 107 5.07 24.05 -9.38
N SER A 108 4.86 24.20 -10.70
CA SER A 108 3.55 23.93 -11.29
C SER A 108 3.15 22.45 -11.21
N PHE A 109 4.07 21.52 -11.44
CA PHE A 109 3.81 20.08 -11.30
C PHE A 109 3.56 19.70 -9.85
N MET A 110 4.31 20.28 -8.90
CA MET A 110 4.13 20.07 -7.48
C MET A 110 2.73 20.48 -6.99
N ASN A 111 2.16 21.56 -7.54
CA ASN A 111 0.82 22.03 -7.18
C ASN A 111 -0.31 21.04 -7.57
N GLY A 112 -0.12 20.22 -8.60
CA GLY A 112 -1.08 19.18 -9.00
C GLY A 112 -0.77 17.79 -8.46
N ARG A 113 0.44 17.55 -7.93
CA ARG A 113 0.96 16.22 -7.62
C ARG A 113 0.13 15.46 -6.58
N SER A 114 -0.23 16.11 -5.47
CA SER A 114 -0.98 15.46 -4.38
C SER A 114 -2.33 14.92 -4.87
N TYR A 115 -3.06 15.71 -5.66
CA TYR A 115 -4.34 15.33 -6.25
C TYR A 115 -4.20 14.17 -7.24
N LEU A 116 -3.16 14.20 -8.09
CA LEU A 116 -2.89 13.12 -9.03
C LEU A 116 -2.54 11.81 -8.31
N VAL A 117 -1.64 11.87 -7.34
CA VAL A 117 -1.21 10.70 -6.54
C VAL A 117 -2.41 10.12 -5.81
N LEU A 118 -3.22 10.94 -5.13
CA LEU A 118 -4.42 10.48 -4.44
C LEU A 118 -5.41 9.81 -5.41
N ALA A 119 -5.67 10.42 -6.56
CA ALA A 119 -6.58 9.87 -7.56
C ALA A 119 -6.10 8.52 -8.10
N LEU A 120 -4.79 8.37 -8.37
CA LEU A 120 -4.22 7.10 -8.82
C LEU A 120 -4.31 6.04 -7.72
N ILE A 121 -4.03 6.38 -6.46
CA ILE A 121 -4.16 5.44 -5.34
C ILE A 121 -5.60 4.94 -5.24
N ILE A 122 -6.59 5.84 -5.27
CA ILE A 122 -8.02 5.46 -5.21
C ILE A 122 -8.36 4.48 -6.35
N ALA A 123 -7.95 4.79 -7.58
CA ALA A 123 -8.22 3.92 -8.74
C ALA A 123 -7.53 2.55 -8.66
N ILE A 124 -6.27 2.51 -8.19
CA ILE A 124 -5.51 1.27 -8.01
C ILE A 124 -6.14 0.39 -6.92
N THR A 125 -6.46 0.98 -5.76
CA THR A 125 -7.01 0.23 -4.63
C THR A 125 -8.45 -0.20 -4.90
N SER A 126 -9.24 0.59 -5.62
CA SER A 126 -10.58 0.19 -6.03
C SER A 126 -10.57 -0.96 -7.04
N GLN A 127 -9.61 -0.97 -7.98
CA GLN A 127 -9.41 -2.10 -8.90
C GLN A 127 -9.00 -3.35 -8.13
N TYR A 128 -8.06 -3.22 -7.19
CA TYR A 128 -7.64 -4.31 -6.33
C TYR A 128 -8.81 -4.90 -5.53
N TYR A 129 -9.60 -4.04 -4.86
CA TYR A 129 -10.80 -4.46 -4.13
C TYR A 129 -11.76 -5.25 -5.03
N ALA A 130 -12.04 -4.73 -6.23
CA ALA A 130 -12.95 -5.35 -7.17
C ALA A 130 -12.45 -6.71 -7.70
N LEU A 131 -11.14 -6.87 -7.85
CA LEU A 131 -10.53 -8.16 -8.22
C LEU A 131 -10.58 -9.16 -7.07
N VAL A 132 -10.15 -8.76 -5.87
CA VAL A 132 -10.10 -9.65 -4.70
C VAL A 132 -11.49 -10.04 -4.20
N SER A 133 -12.48 -9.15 -4.30
CA SER A 133 -13.87 -9.46 -3.92
C SER A 133 -14.57 -10.42 -4.88
N ARG A 134 -14.08 -10.55 -6.13
CA ARG A 134 -14.67 -11.40 -7.16
C ARG A 134 -13.99 -12.74 -7.31
N ALA A 135 -12.68 -12.73 -7.19
CA ALA A 135 -11.91 -13.93 -7.32
C ALA A 135 -12.23 -14.77 -6.06
N GLY A 136 -12.90 -15.91 -6.28
CA GLY A 136 -13.37 -16.80 -5.22
C GLY A 136 -12.22 -17.48 -4.48
N ARG A 137 -12.40 -18.74 -4.05
CA ARG A 137 -11.39 -19.52 -3.30
C ARG A 137 -10.01 -19.65 -3.97
N GLU A 138 -9.85 -19.26 -5.23
CA GLU A 138 -8.63 -19.44 -6.04
C GLU A 138 -7.71 -18.20 -6.08
N VAL A 139 -7.94 -17.16 -5.27
CA VAL A 139 -6.98 -16.06 -5.17
C VAL A 139 -5.74 -16.53 -4.42
N ASN A 140 -4.56 -16.25 -5.00
CA ASN A 140 -3.31 -16.31 -4.25
C ASN A 140 -3.34 -15.24 -3.18
N LEU A 141 -3.79 -15.63 -1.99
CA LEU A 141 -3.70 -14.75 -0.85
C LEU A 141 -2.23 -14.51 -0.56
N PRO A 142 -1.82 -13.26 -0.32
CA PRO A 142 -0.50 -13.03 0.21
C PRO A 142 -0.39 -13.82 1.52
N THR A 143 0.55 -14.74 1.58
CA THR A 143 0.93 -15.37 2.85
C THR A 143 1.56 -14.28 3.68
N PHE A 144 0.92 -13.96 4.79
CA PHE A 144 1.44 -12.92 5.68
C PHE A 144 2.53 -13.55 6.53
N GLU A 145 3.78 -13.23 6.23
CA GLU A 145 4.89 -13.53 7.13
C GLU A 145 5.09 -12.32 8.03
N ILE A 146 4.66 -12.44 9.29
CA ILE A 146 4.93 -11.40 10.27
C ILE A 146 6.42 -11.52 10.62
N SER A 147 7.22 -10.57 10.18
CA SER A 147 8.62 -10.54 10.58
C SER A 147 8.74 -10.32 12.08
N ARG A 148 9.80 -10.90 12.67
CA ARG A 148 10.10 -10.79 14.10
C ARG A 148 10.12 -9.32 14.56
N ASP A 149 10.69 -8.42 13.76
CA ASP A 149 10.78 -6.99 14.09
C ASP A 149 9.43 -6.28 14.10
N VAL A 150 8.52 -6.65 13.18
CA VAL A 150 7.16 -6.12 13.15
C VAL A 150 6.37 -6.61 14.37
N ALA A 151 6.47 -7.90 14.71
CA ALA A 151 5.83 -8.45 15.89
C ALA A 151 6.32 -7.77 17.18
N PHE A 152 7.62 -7.50 17.31
CA PHE A 152 8.14 -6.75 18.46
C PHE A 152 7.64 -5.31 18.51
N SER A 153 7.59 -4.64 17.36
CA SER A 153 7.08 -3.27 17.28
C SER A 153 5.61 -3.19 17.70
N LEU A 154 4.79 -4.15 17.23
CA LEU A 154 3.39 -4.29 17.62
C LEU A 154 3.26 -4.66 19.11
N GLY A 155 4.08 -5.59 19.61
CA GLY A 155 4.10 -5.99 21.01
C GLY A 155 4.43 -4.82 21.95
N LYS A 156 5.40 -3.98 21.57
CA LYS A 156 5.75 -2.76 22.32
C LYS A 156 4.61 -1.75 22.33
N LEU A 157 3.94 -1.56 21.20
CA LEU A 157 2.78 -0.68 21.12
C LEU A 157 1.62 -1.21 21.98
N TYR A 158 1.34 -2.51 21.91
CA TYR A 158 0.27 -3.14 22.65
C TYR A 158 0.53 -3.15 24.16
N GLY A 159 1.78 -3.40 24.58
CA GLY A 159 2.20 -3.33 25.98
C GLY A 159 2.06 -1.92 26.59
N ARG A 160 2.16 -0.84 25.78
CA ARG A 160 1.87 0.53 26.24
C ARG A 160 0.38 0.77 26.47
N LEU A 161 -0.49 0.16 25.67
CA LEU A 161 -1.94 0.28 25.82
C LEU A 161 -2.49 -0.63 26.90
N ASN A 162 -1.84 -1.78 27.13
CA ASN A 162 -2.25 -2.76 28.12
C ASN A 162 -1.03 -3.32 28.88
N PRO A 163 -0.84 -2.93 30.16
CA PRO A 163 0.31 -3.32 30.97
C PRO A 163 0.50 -4.85 31.11
N LYS A 164 -0.59 -5.63 30.99
CA LYS A 164 -0.55 -7.10 31.06
C LYS A 164 0.27 -7.74 29.93
N TYR A 165 0.54 -7.00 28.86
CA TYR A 165 1.31 -7.45 27.70
C TYR A 165 2.70 -6.81 27.62
N SER A 166 3.17 -6.18 28.70
CA SER A 166 4.53 -5.64 28.80
C SER A 166 5.61 -6.71 28.60
N PHE A 167 5.31 -7.99 28.80
CA PHE A 167 6.24 -9.10 28.58
C PHE A 167 6.78 -9.17 27.14
N PHE A 168 6.07 -8.60 26.14
CA PHE A 168 6.62 -8.53 24.78
C PHE A 168 7.89 -7.68 24.67
N SER A 169 8.12 -6.78 25.63
CA SER A 169 9.37 -6.01 25.69
C SER A 169 10.56 -6.84 26.18
N SER A 170 10.33 -7.87 27.03
CA SER A 170 11.34 -8.82 27.50
C SER A 170 11.35 -10.15 26.71
N ALA A 171 10.36 -10.36 25.84
CA ALA A 171 10.18 -11.60 25.07
C ALA A 171 11.33 -11.91 24.09
N ARG A 172 12.21 -10.95 23.81
CA ARG A 172 13.37 -11.16 22.91
C ARG A 172 14.37 -12.16 23.46
N GLU A 173 14.51 -12.22 24.78
CA GLU A 173 15.48 -13.07 25.48
C GLU A 173 14.81 -14.20 26.27
N MET A 174 13.48 -14.16 26.40
CA MET A 174 12.74 -15.14 27.17
C MET A 174 12.47 -16.40 26.35
N THR A 175 12.96 -17.53 26.85
CA THR A 175 12.63 -18.86 26.32
C THR A 175 11.19 -19.24 26.70
N VAL A 176 10.61 -20.18 25.96
CA VAL A 176 9.28 -20.74 26.25
C VAL A 176 9.20 -21.26 27.69
N ASP A 177 10.24 -21.94 28.18
CA ASP A 177 10.25 -22.45 29.56
C ASP A 177 10.22 -21.35 30.60
N ASN A 178 11.05 -20.32 30.42
CA ASN A 178 11.08 -19.17 31.33
C ASN A 178 9.73 -18.43 31.32
N TYR A 179 9.09 -18.35 30.16
CA TYR A 179 7.73 -17.80 30.06
C TYR A 179 6.69 -18.63 30.80
N ILE A 180 6.74 -19.96 30.69
CA ILE A 180 5.82 -20.86 31.41
C ILE A 180 5.99 -20.69 32.92
N LEU A 181 7.23 -20.68 33.42
CA LEU A 181 7.51 -20.51 34.85
C LEU A 181 7.04 -19.13 35.34
N GLN A 182 7.31 -18.07 34.58
CA GLN A 182 6.89 -16.72 34.93
C GLN A 182 5.37 -16.56 34.92
N SER A 183 4.68 -17.11 33.91
CA SER A 183 3.23 -16.97 33.76
C SER A 183 2.42 -17.72 34.82
N GLN A 184 2.96 -18.82 35.35
CA GLN A 184 2.31 -19.58 36.43
C GLN A 184 2.67 -19.05 37.82
N ASN A 185 3.45 -17.97 37.91
CA ASN A 185 4.08 -17.52 39.16
C ASN A 185 4.74 -18.68 39.91
N ALA A 186 5.26 -19.68 39.16
CA ALA A 186 5.90 -20.83 39.75
C ALA A 186 7.21 -20.32 40.36
N VAL A 187 7.24 -20.20 41.68
CA VAL A 187 8.43 -19.84 42.43
C VAL A 187 9.49 -20.87 42.05
N VAL A 188 10.59 -20.45 41.42
CA VAL A 188 11.74 -21.30 41.17
C VAL A 188 12.23 -21.77 42.53
N PRO A 189 12.07 -23.05 42.89
CA PRO A 189 12.36 -23.44 44.27
C PRO A 189 13.87 -23.38 44.49
N GLY A 190 14.26 -22.88 45.66
CA GLY A 190 15.67 -22.81 46.06
C GLY A 190 16.36 -24.18 46.00
N PRO A 191 17.70 -24.20 46.01
CA PRO A 191 18.52 -25.39 45.79
C PRO A 191 18.27 -26.57 46.74
N ASP A 192 17.56 -26.37 47.86
CA ASP A 192 17.35 -27.38 48.90
C ASP A 192 16.06 -28.22 48.73
N ALA A 193 15.30 -28.05 47.65
CA ALA A 193 14.02 -28.74 47.45
C ALA A 193 14.12 -29.91 46.45
N GLY A 194 14.57 -31.09 46.89
CA GLY A 194 14.58 -32.32 46.06
C GLY A 194 13.20 -32.74 45.51
N GLN A 195 12.09 -32.25 46.09
CA GLN A 195 10.71 -32.47 45.59
C GLN A 195 10.27 -31.44 44.52
N SER A 196 11.06 -30.41 44.25
CA SER A 196 10.75 -29.33 43.30
C SER A 196 10.95 -29.75 41.85
N ALA A 197 12.04 -30.48 41.53
CA ALA A 197 12.45 -30.69 40.14
C ALA A 197 11.39 -31.43 39.31
N ALA A 198 10.76 -32.46 39.90
CA ALA A 198 9.69 -33.23 39.26
C ALA A 198 8.39 -32.42 39.07
N ALA A 199 8.08 -31.52 40.02
CA ALA A 199 6.92 -30.63 39.90
C ALA A 199 7.15 -29.56 38.82
N VAL A 200 8.35 -28.99 38.78
CA VAL A 200 8.77 -28.01 37.75
C VAL A 200 8.76 -28.65 36.36
N SER A 201 9.31 -29.86 36.20
CA SER A 201 9.30 -30.56 34.91
C SER A 201 7.87 -30.86 34.44
N ALA A 202 6.98 -31.28 35.34
CA ALA A 202 5.57 -31.53 35.00
C ALA A 202 4.83 -30.25 34.58
N VAL A 203 5.13 -29.12 35.22
CA VAL A 203 4.60 -27.79 34.85
C VAL A 203 5.10 -27.37 33.47
N LEU A 204 6.40 -27.49 33.21
CA LEU A 204 7.02 -27.16 31.93
C LEU A 204 6.44 -28.03 30.80
N GLU A 205 6.35 -29.34 31.01
CA GLU A 205 5.79 -30.28 30.04
C GLU A 205 4.34 -29.93 29.70
N ARG A 206 3.49 -29.70 30.70
CA ARG A 206 2.09 -29.28 30.49
C ARG A 206 2.01 -27.95 29.74
N GLY A 207 2.83 -26.97 30.10
CA GLY A 207 2.87 -25.66 29.44
C GLY A 207 3.30 -25.77 27.97
N ARG A 208 4.33 -26.57 27.68
CA ARG A 208 4.79 -26.84 26.31
C ARG A 208 3.71 -27.54 25.49
N ILE A 209 2.98 -28.51 26.06
CA ILE A 209 1.87 -29.18 25.37
C ILE A 209 0.75 -28.19 25.02
N GLN A 210 0.38 -27.30 25.94
CA GLN A 210 -0.65 -26.28 25.70
C GLN A 210 -0.23 -25.31 24.59
N LEU A 211 0.99 -24.77 24.65
CA LEU A 211 1.52 -23.87 23.63
C LEU A 211 1.73 -24.58 22.29
N SER A 212 2.13 -25.86 22.29
CA SER A 212 2.24 -26.69 21.09
C SER A 212 0.88 -26.92 20.44
N GLY A 213 -0.18 -27.09 21.24
CA GLY A 213 -1.56 -27.19 20.75
C GLY A 213 -2.06 -25.89 20.10
N LEU A 214 -1.69 -24.73 20.66
CA LEU A 214 -2.04 -23.42 20.09
C LEU A 214 -1.29 -23.13 18.79
N THR A 215 0.01 -23.41 18.76
CA THR A 215 0.88 -23.15 17.62
C THR A 215 0.82 -24.25 16.56
N GLY A 216 0.26 -25.41 16.91
CA GLY A 216 0.19 -26.62 16.10
C GLY A 216 1.56 -27.09 15.59
N ARG A 217 2.59 -26.95 16.42
CA ARG A 217 3.92 -27.58 16.27
C ARG A 217 4.46 -27.94 17.65
N GLN A 218 5.31 -28.94 17.74
CA GLN A 218 5.93 -29.33 19.01
C GLN A 218 6.98 -28.28 19.42
N LEU A 219 6.97 -27.89 20.70
CA LEU A 219 7.91 -26.92 21.29
C LEU A 219 8.89 -27.64 22.22
N ASN A 220 10.17 -27.31 22.08
CA ASN A 220 11.26 -27.90 22.86
C ASN A 220 11.55 -27.14 24.16
N GLY A 221 11.03 -25.91 24.31
CA GLY A 221 11.18 -25.10 25.51
C GLY A 221 12.35 -24.11 25.47
N SER A 222 13.40 -24.43 24.71
CA SER A 222 14.57 -23.57 24.48
C SER A 222 14.34 -22.47 23.44
N GLU A 223 13.23 -22.53 22.70
CA GLU A 223 12.93 -21.55 21.65
C GLU A 223 12.57 -20.20 22.26
N PRO A 224 12.92 -19.08 21.59
CA PRO A 224 12.44 -17.77 22.00
C PRO A 224 10.91 -17.71 21.92
N VAL A 225 10.26 -17.29 23.01
CA VAL A 225 8.80 -17.21 23.05
C VAL A 225 8.25 -16.25 21.98
N ALA A 226 9.03 -15.24 21.61
CA ALA A 226 8.69 -14.30 20.54
C ALA A 226 8.47 -15.01 19.19
N ASP A 227 9.30 -16.00 18.85
CA ASP A 227 9.16 -16.76 17.59
C ASP A 227 7.88 -17.59 17.60
N VAL A 228 7.58 -18.22 18.73
CA VAL A 228 6.36 -19.01 18.92
C VAL A 228 5.11 -18.13 18.75
N PHE A 229 5.12 -16.91 19.29
CA PHE A 229 4.02 -15.96 19.10
C PHE A 229 3.92 -15.44 17.66
N VAL A 230 5.06 -15.19 16.99
CA VAL A 230 5.09 -14.81 15.57
C VAL A 230 4.47 -15.91 14.71
N ASP A 231 4.87 -17.17 14.92
CA ASP A 231 4.33 -18.32 14.21
C ASP A 231 2.83 -18.47 14.44
N PHE A 232 2.40 -18.35 15.71
CA PHE A 232 0.99 -18.43 16.09
C PHE A 232 0.15 -17.32 15.44
N ALA A 233 0.61 -16.07 15.53
CA ALA A 233 -0.08 -14.92 14.96
C ALA A 233 -0.14 -15.04 13.43
N THR A 234 0.96 -15.43 12.80
CA THR A 234 1.04 -15.68 11.35
C THR A 234 0.03 -16.75 10.93
N ARG A 235 -0.01 -17.89 11.62
CA ARG A 235 -0.96 -18.96 11.34
C ARG A 235 -2.40 -18.52 11.53
N LYS A 236 -2.73 -17.91 12.68
CA LYS A 236 -4.11 -17.43 12.96
C LYS A 236 -4.58 -16.39 11.98
N LEU A 237 -3.70 -15.50 11.56
CA LEU A 237 -3.99 -14.49 10.55
C LEU A 237 -4.26 -15.18 9.20
N ASN A 238 -3.39 -16.08 8.75
CA ASN A 238 -3.60 -16.85 7.52
C ASN A 238 -4.88 -17.71 7.58
N ASP A 239 -5.19 -18.37 8.70
CA ASP A 239 -6.42 -19.13 8.91
C ASP A 239 -7.66 -18.23 8.83
N TYR A 240 -7.63 -17.07 9.48
CA TYR A 240 -8.72 -16.10 9.42
C TYR A 240 -8.98 -15.65 7.98
N PHE A 241 -7.92 -15.37 7.22
CA PHE A 241 -8.03 -15.02 5.82
C PHE A 241 -8.57 -16.18 4.97
N ALA A 242 -8.09 -17.40 5.17
CA ALA A 242 -8.52 -18.59 4.44
C ALA A 242 -10.00 -18.94 4.72
N VAL A 243 -10.42 -18.92 5.99
CA VAL A 243 -11.79 -19.22 6.40
C VAL A 243 -12.76 -18.14 5.93
N GLY A 244 -12.40 -16.86 6.11
CA GLY A 244 -13.27 -15.75 5.74
C GLY A 244 -13.50 -15.60 4.23
N LEU A 245 -12.68 -16.24 3.39
CA LEU A 245 -12.86 -16.31 1.94
C LEU A 245 -13.58 -17.57 1.48
N SER A 246 -13.47 -18.68 2.23
CA SER A 246 -14.14 -19.93 1.87
C SER A 246 -15.64 -19.93 2.16
N GLN A 247 -16.12 -19.10 3.08
CA GLN A 247 -17.55 -18.90 3.40
C GLN A 247 -18.23 -17.91 2.42
N SER A 248 -18.10 -18.16 1.12
CA SER A 248 -18.44 -17.27 -0.01
C SER A 248 -19.91 -16.85 -0.19
N GLY A 249 -20.76 -17.04 0.82
CA GLY A 249 -22.18 -16.63 0.79
C GLY A 249 -22.48 -15.29 1.45
N LYS A 250 -21.58 -14.78 2.32
CA LYS A 250 -21.74 -13.48 2.99
C LYS A 250 -20.56 -12.58 2.64
N SER A 251 -20.82 -11.29 2.44
CA SER A 251 -19.79 -10.29 2.13
C SER A 251 -18.70 -10.29 3.20
N SER A 252 -17.57 -10.93 2.90
CA SER A 252 -16.44 -10.97 3.80
C SER A 252 -15.82 -9.57 3.93
N PRO A 253 -15.48 -9.08 5.14
CA PRO A 253 -14.81 -7.80 5.32
C PRO A 253 -13.33 -7.83 4.88
N ILE A 254 -12.79 -9.01 4.56
CA ILE A 254 -11.39 -9.23 4.19
C ILE A 254 -10.93 -8.38 3.01
N PRO A 255 -11.61 -8.36 1.84
CA PRO A 255 -11.17 -7.56 0.71
C PRO A 255 -11.09 -6.07 1.04
N LEU A 256 -12.01 -5.56 1.86
CA LEU A 256 -12.00 -4.19 2.33
C LEU A 256 -10.78 -3.92 3.20
N PHE A 257 -10.51 -4.77 4.20
CA PHE A 257 -9.32 -4.64 5.04
C PHE A 257 -8.02 -4.66 4.25
N LEU A 258 -7.86 -5.62 3.32
CA LEU A 258 -6.69 -5.71 2.45
C LEU A 258 -6.54 -4.46 1.57
N THR A 259 -7.66 -3.91 1.08
CA THR A 259 -7.67 -2.68 0.31
C THR A 259 -7.23 -1.47 1.14
N CYS A 260 -7.64 -1.38 2.40
CA CYS A 260 -7.19 -0.34 3.33
C CYS A 260 -5.68 -0.45 3.60
N VAL A 261 -5.18 -1.67 3.84
CA VAL A 261 -3.74 -1.90 4.01
C VAL A 261 -2.98 -1.50 2.75
N LEU A 262 -3.45 -1.91 1.56
CA LEU A 262 -2.84 -1.53 0.30
C LEU A 262 -2.87 -0.01 0.06
N PHE A 263 -3.97 0.66 0.42
CA PHE A 263 -4.06 2.12 0.33
C PHE A 263 -2.99 2.80 1.19
N LEU A 264 -2.84 2.35 2.44
CA LEU A 264 -1.86 2.90 3.38
C LEU A 264 -0.41 2.64 2.95
N THR A 265 -0.13 1.50 2.31
CA THR A 265 1.22 1.18 1.81
C THR A 265 1.53 1.88 0.48
N LEU A 266 0.54 2.05 -0.39
CA LEU A 266 0.72 2.78 -1.66
C LEU A 266 0.92 4.27 -1.44
N LEU A 267 0.37 4.87 -0.38
CA LEU A 267 0.51 6.31 -0.12
C LEU A 267 1.97 6.79 -0.05
N PRO A 268 2.87 6.22 0.79
CA PRO A 268 4.28 6.61 0.82
C PRO A 268 5.00 6.26 -0.49
N VAL A 269 4.75 5.08 -1.06
CA VAL A 269 5.41 4.64 -2.32
C VAL A 269 5.05 5.58 -3.48
N ALA A 270 3.77 5.84 -3.69
CA ALA A 270 3.28 6.72 -4.75
C ALA A 270 3.71 8.18 -4.52
N THR A 271 3.90 8.61 -3.27
CA THR A 271 4.48 9.92 -2.97
C THR A 271 5.90 10.02 -3.49
N VAL A 272 6.77 9.04 -3.19
CA VAL A 272 8.17 8.99 -3.66
C VAL A 272 8.23 8.89 -5.19
N VAL A 273 7.47 7.97 -5.78
CA VAL A 273 7.36 7.81 -7.24
C VAL A 273 6.88 9.11 -7.88
N GLY A 274 5.93 9.80 -7.25
CA GLY A 274 5.41 11.09 -7.70
C GLY A 274 6.50 12.17 -7.74
N TYR A 275 7.34 12.29 -6.70
CA TYR A 275 8.47 13.21 -6.70
C TYR A 275 9.48 12.90 -7.80
N ALA A 276 9.88 11.63 -7.93
CA ALA A 276 10.81 11.19 -8.96
C ALA A 276 10.28 11.49 -10.37
N GLY A 277 8.99 11.20 -10.61
CA GLY A 277 8.38 11.43 -11.91
C GLY A 277 8.13 12.91 -12.22
N THR A 278 7.84 13.74 -11.20
CA THR A 278 7.84 15.20 -11.36
C THR A 278 9.22 15.70 -11.79
N LEU A 279 10.29 15.32 -11.09
CA LEU A 279 11.65 15.72 -11.43
C LEU A 279 12.03 15.31 -12.85
N PHE A 280 11.75 14.05 -13.22
CA PHE A 280 12.02 13.54 -14.55
C PHE A 280 11.22 14.30 -15.64
N SER A 281 9.96 14.62 -15.36
CA SER A 281 9.13 15.42 -16.29
C SER A 281 9.68 16.83 -16.49
N VAL A 282 10.20 17.47 -15.44
CA VAL A 282 10.85 18.79 -15.55
C VAL A 282 12.08 18.71 -16.43
N LEU A 283 12.93 17.70 -16.25
CA LEU A 283 14.11 17.48 -17.08
C LEU A 283 13.71 17.32 -18.56
N LEU A 284 12.69 16.50 -18.85
CA LEU A 284 12.18 16.33 -20.20
C LEU A 284 11.59 17.62 -20.79
N CYS A 285 10.82 18.38 -20.03
CA CYS A 285 10.35 19.70 -20.47
C CYS A 285 11.51 20.64 -20.79
N GLY A 286 12.56 20.66 -19.97
CA GLY A 286 13.78 21.44 -20.21
C GLY A 286 14.50 21.02 -21.49
N LEU A 287 14.61 19.72 -21.76
CA LEU A 287 15.18 19.20 -23.02
C LEU A 287 14.33 19.59 -24.23
N LEU A 288 13.01 19.47 -24.15
CA LEU A 288 12.09 19.85 -25.22
C LEU A 288 12.16 21.36 -25.54
N LEU A 289 12.34 22.20 -24.51
CA LEU A 289 12.57 23.63 -24.68
C LEU A 289 13.92 23.95 -25.31
N LYS A 290 14.99 23.31 -24.80
CA LYS A 290 16.36 23.50 -25.33
C LYS A 290 16.44 23.14 -26.81
N ASN A 291 15.73 22.09 -27.23
CA ASN A 291 15.70 21.63 -28.61
C ASN A 291 14.67 22.38 -29.48
N GLY A 292 13.93 23.36 -28.93
CA GLY A 292 12.96 24.16 -29.69
C GLY A 292 11.65 23.44 -30.07
N PHE A 293 11.40 22.24 -29.55
CA PHE A 293 10.11 21.54 -29.72
C PHE A 293 8.95 22.27 -29.04
N ILE A 294 9.25 23.01 -27.97
CA ILE A 294 8.31 23.89 -27.28
C ILE A 294 8.83 25.32 -27.40
N LYS A 295 7.98 26.25 -27.84
CA LYS A 295 8.27 27.69 -27.84
C LYS A 295 7.47 28.37 -26.73
N MET A 296 8.16 29.13 -25.88
CA MET A 296 7.50 29.98 -24.90
C MET A 296 7.08 31.28 -25.56
N THR A 297 5.77 31.54 -25.59
CA THR A 297 5.23 32.85 -26.02
C THR A 297 4.96 33.69 -24.79
N VAL A 298 5.79 34.71 -24.55
CA VAL A 298 5.55 35.67 -23.48
C VAL A 298 4.42 36.61 -23.92
N LYS A 299 3.26 36.51 -23.29
CA LYS A 299 2.20 37.50 -23.43
C LYS A 299 2.38 38.56 -22.35
N ARG A 300 2.66 39.81 -22.75
CA ARG A 300 2.58 40.95 -21.82
C ARG A 300 1.11 41.19 -21.53
N VAL A 301 0.64 40.77 -20.35
CA VAL A 301 -0.66 41.20 -19.83
C VAL A 301 -0.47 42.64 -19.36
N GLN A 302 -1.14 43.61 -19.99
CA GLN A 302 -1.11 45.00 -19.52
C GLN A 302 -1.69 45.04 -18.11
N ALA A 303 -0.84 45.31 -17.13
CA ALA A 303 -1.21 45.39 -15.71
C ALA A 303 -2.18 46.55 -15.40
N GLU A 304 -2.45 47.44 -16.36
CA GLU A 304 -3.33 48.61 -16.21
C GLU A 304 -4.80 48.27 -15.91
N ALA A 305 -5.26 47.04 -16.20
CA ALA A 305 -6.64 46.63 -15.90
C ALA A 305 -6.87 46.15 -14.46
N LEU A 306 -5.81 45.92 -13.66
CA LEU A 306 -5.91 45.48 -12.26
C LEU A 306 -5.76 46.63 -11.26
N LEU A 307 -5.46 47.85 -11.73
CA LEU A 307 -5.32 49.06 -10.92
C LEU A 307 -6.53 50.02 -11.04
N ARG A 308 -7.61 49.58 -11.68
CA ARG A 308 -8.92 50.27 -11.71
C ARG A 308 -9.98 49.37 -11.08
#